data_AF-A0A317WSG3-F1
#
_entry.id   AF-A0A317WSG3-F1
#
_cell.length_a   1.000
_cell.length_b   1.000
_cell.length_c   1.000
_cell.angle_alpha   90.00
_cell.angle_beta   90.00
_cell.angle_gamma   90.00
#
_symmetry.space_group_name_H-M   'P 1'
#
loop_
_entity.id
_entity.type
_entity.pdbx_description
1 polymer ?
#
loop_
_entity_poly.entity_id
_entity_poly.type
_entity_poly.pdbx_seq_one_letter_code
_entity_poly.pdbx_strand_id
1 'polypeptide(L)'
;MILQDIVIFLLYVGHQSHTPAFWLRALGAGVCVALCTLFITFTISLLRVLLVSRQLVSLSDKSQTVIGKPLFFPFTFNHLRFTPAKDRFSNRFLLLGTPVGLRCRIGNILAVDDKSLDLDCPPGEGLTWNRILSHLSCWFSSDSKRYLHRGSHELDLREKLDEFLISQNQDPTHWPYAYHLGVPKFLGWARGIVTWWYLYDSSRELDAMIIEINNSYDEKRNVLFKLNRVSDAPTHPLQLPTYLDPLHQVQSFPSNPQSTFYKGIFTKRIFASSFEQMDIQVTTRFMDPLHPESWRLNAPFSNMTTLGDAGEVRMTTRMTCAEKPIDPTELTTWELLGFLCRWTLPGVFTTLSIVSTALRIRFTGLMRMMSKPPVRTGSIGRHVTGSELFYLTHLISLHTRPPSN
;
A
#
# COMPACT_ATOMS: atom_id res chain seq x y z
N MET A 1 -35.89 9.15 -18.29
CA MET A 1 -36.47 8.84 -16.96
C MET A 1 -35.35 8.89 -15.96
N ILE A 2 -35.37 9.91 -15.11
CA ILE A 2 -34.37 10.14 -14.07
C ILE A 2 -34.70 9.17 -12.94
N LEU A 3 -33.71 8.69 -12.18
CA LEU A 3 -33.89 7.77 -11.04
C LEU A 3 -35.01 8.23 -10.09
N GLN A 4 -35.18 9.55 -9.95
CA GLN A 4 -36.28 10.18 -9.22
C GLN A 4 -37.68 9.80 -9.72
N ASP A 5 -37.90 9.74 -11.04
CA ASP A 5 -39.21 9.40 -11.63
C ASP A 5 -39.59 7.95 -11.29
N ILE A 6 -38.61 7.04 -11.32
CA ILE A 6 -38.80 5.63 -10.97
C ILE A 6 -39.10 5.48 -9.48
N VAL A 7 -38.38 6.21 -8.62
CA VAL A 7 -38.61 6.20 -7.17
C VAL A 7 -40.00 6.75 -6.84
N ILE A 8 -40.40 7.88 -7.44
CA ILE A 8 -41.72 8.49 -7.23
C ILE A 8 -42.83 7.54 -7.72
N PHE A 9 -42.65 6.89 -8.87
CA PHE A 9 -43.60 5.89 -9.37
C PHE A 9 -43.73 4.68 -8.43
N LEU A 10 -42.61 4.14 -7.95
CA LEU A 10 -42.63 3.02 -6.98
C LEU A 10 -43.28 3.42 -5.65
N LEU A 11 -43.05 4.65 -5.19
CA LEU A 11 -43.70 5.20 -4.00
C LEU A 11 -45.21 5.34 -4.19
N TYR A 12 -45.64 5.83 -5.36
CA TYR A 12 -47.05 5.96 -5.71
C TYR A 12 -47.75 4.60 -5.78
N VAL A 13 -47.17 3.63 -6.50
CA VAL A 13 -47.74 2.26 -6.62
C VAL A 13 -47.77 1.56 -5.26
N GLY A 14 -46.73 1.69 -4.45
CA GLY A 14 -46.69 1.09 -3.13
C GLY A 14 -47.70 1.71 -2.15
N HIS A 15 -47.93 3.03 -2.23
CA HIS A 15 -48.99 3.71 -1.48
C HIS A 15 -50.38 3.20 -1.90
N GLN A 16 -50.64 3.06 -3.21
CA GLN A 16 -51.92 2.57 -3.74
C GLN A 16 -52.19 1.09 -3.40
N SER A 17 -51.15 0.27 -3.23
CA SER A 17 -51.33 -1.18 -2.99
C SER A 17 -51.92 -1.52 -1.62
N HIS A 18 -51.80 -0.65 -0.61
CA HIS A 18 -52.19 -0.86 0.80
C HIS A 18 -51.69 -2.17 1.47
N THR A 19 -50.91 -3.01 0.77
CA THR A 19 -50.42 -4.31 1.28
C THR A 19 -48.95 -4.21 1.72
N PRO A 20 -48.61 -4.54 2.98
CA PRO A 20 -47.22 -4.58 3.44
C PRO A 20 -46.34 -5.56 2.64
N ALA A 21 -46.96 -6.62 2.10
CA ALA A 21 -46.29 -7.61 1.26
C ALA A 21 -45.72 -7.04 -0.04
N PHE A 22 -46.31 -5.96 -0.58
CA PHE A 22 -45.77 -5.27 -1.76
C PHE A 22 -44.39 -4.68 -1.47
N TRP A 23 -44.24 -3.97 -0.35
CA TRP A 23 -42.98 -3.36 0.05
C TRP A 23 -41.89 -4.39 0.33
N LEU A 24 -42.24 -5.51 0.98
CA LEU A 24 -41.30 -6.59 1.23
C LEU A 24 -40.82 -7.24 -0.09
N ARG A 25 -41.72 -7.44 -1.05
CA ARG A 25 -41.37 -7.97 -2.38
C ARG A 25 -40.55 -6.98 -3.20
N ALA A 26 -40.89 -5.70 -3.17
CA ALA A 26 -40.15 -4.64 -3.85
C ALA A 26 -38.73 -4.49 -3.28
N LEU A 27 -38.59 -4.52 -1.95
CA LEU A 27 -37.29 -4.53 -1.27
C LEU A 27 -36.50 -5.79 -1.63
N GLY A 28 -37.13 -6.96 -1.57
CA GLY A 28 -36.50 -8.23 -1.93
C GLY A 28 -36.03 -8.27 -3.40
N ALA A 29 -36.85 -7.77 -4.33
CA ALA A 29 -36.50 -7.64 -5.74
C ALA A 29 -35.35 -6.64 -5.93
N GLY A 30 -35.39 -5.49 -5.24
CA GLY A 30 -34.32 -4.50 -5.27
C GLY A 30 -32.99 -5.05 -4.77
N VAL A 31 -32.98 -5.78 -3.65
CA VAL A 31 -31.80 -6.47 -3.12
C VAL A 31 -31.30 -7.52 -4.11
N CYS A 32 -32.18 -8.31 -4.72
CA CYS A 32 -31.80 -9.31 -5.71
C CYS A 32 -31.14 -8.68 -6.94
N VAL A 33 -31.74 -7.62 -7.50
CA VAL A 33 -31.15 -6.87 -8.63
C VAL A 33 -29.79 -6.27 -8.24
N ALA A 34 -29.66 -5.70 -7.04
CA ALA A 34 -28.39 -5.17 -6.56
C ALA A 34 -27.31 -6.27 -6.45
N LEU A 35 -27.65 -7.43 -5.90
CA LEU A 35 -26.72 -8.57 -5.81
C LEU A 35 -26.36 -9.13 -7.19
N CYS A 36 -27.33 -9.26 -8.10
CA CYS A 36 -27.08 -9.70 -9.48
C CYS A 36 -26.18 -8.72 -10.23
N THR A 37 -26.41 -7.41 -10.11
CA THR A 37 -25.56 -6.39 -10.75
C THR A 37 -24.15 -6.40 -10.18
N LEU A 38 -23.97 -6.54 -8.86
CA LEU A 38 -22.66 -6.71 -8.24
C LEU A 38 -21.95 -7.98 -8.74
N PHE A 39 -22.67 -9.09 -8.84
CA PHE A 39 -22.11 -10.34 -9.35
C PHE A 39 -21.68 -10.23 -10.82
N ILE A 40 -22.53 -9.65 -11.67
CA ILE A 40 -22.25 -9.45 -13.10
C ILE A 40 -21.05 -8.51 -13.27
N THR A 41 -21.02 -7.37 -12.58
CA THR A 41 -19.92 -6.40 -12.68
C THR A 41 -18.60 -6.99 -12.19
N PHE A 42 -18.61 -7.73 -11.08
CA PHE A 42 -17.43 -8.44 -10.59
C PHE A 42 -16.96 -9.51 -11.58
N THR A 43 -17.89 -10.27 -12.16
CA THR A 43 -17.58 -11.30 -13.17
C THR A 43 -16.97 -10.69 -14.42
N ILE A 44 -17.52 -9.57 -14.91
CA ILE A 44 -16.95 -8.83 -16.06
C ILE A 44 -15.56 -8.32 -15.74
N SER A 45 -15.35 -7.73 -14.55
CA SER A 45 -14.03 -7.26 -14.12
C SER A 45 -13.03 -8.42 -14.07
N LEU A 46 -13.41 -9.56 -13.49
CA LEU A 46 -12.58 -10.77 -13.43
C LEU A 46 -12.24 -11.29 -14.84
N LEU A 47 -13.22 -11.40 -15.72
CA LEU A 47 -13.00 -11.81 -17.11
C LEU A 47 -12.04 -10.88 -17.84
N ARG A 48 -12.15 -9.55 -17.64
CA ARG A 48 -11.20 -8.60 -18.22
C ARG A 48 -9.78 -8.81 -17.70
N VAL A 49 -9.61 -9.07 -16.40
CA VAL A 49 -8.28 -9.36 -15.83
C VAL A 49 -7.67 -10.64 -16.41
N LEU A 50 -8.48 -11.67 -16.61
CA LEU A 50 -8.02 -12.97 -17.10
C LEU A 50 -7.71 -12.98 -18.60
N LEU A 51 -8.48 -12.23 -19.39
CA LEU A 51 -8.47 -12.31 -20.85
C LEU A 51 -7.68 -11.19 -21.54
N VAL A 52 -7.51 -10.02 -20.90
CA VAL A 52 -6.75 -8.91 -21.49
C VAL A 52 -5.25 -9.23 -21.44
N SER A 53 -4.52 -8.80 -22.49
CA SER A 53 -3.06 -8.92 -22.56
C SER A 53 -2.40 -8.29 -21.34
N ARG A 54 -1.43 -9.00 -20.76
CA ARG A 54 -0.69 -8.59 -19.56
C ARG A 54 0.68 -8.01 -19.92
N GLN A 55 0.81 -7.40 -21.09
CA GLN A 55 2.01 -6.64 -21.42
C GLN A 55 2.07 -5.36 -20.59
N LEU A 56 3.29 -4.96 -20.23
CA LEU A 56 3.53 -3.67 -19.59
C LEU A 56 3.42 -2.57 -20.64
N VAL A 57 2.60 -1.58 -20.34
CA VAL A 57 2.41 -0.37 -21.15
C VAL A 57 2.82 0.82 -20.29
N SER A 58 3.82 1.58 -20.76
CA SER A 58 4.22 2.84 -20.15
C SER A 58 3.08 3.86 -20.26
N LEU A 59 2.84 4.60 -19.19
CA LEU A 59 1.93 5.76 -19.14
C LEU A 59 2.70 7.08 -19.15
N SER A 60 4.03 7.03 -19.27
CA SER A 60 4.90 8.19 -19.38
C SER A 60 5.15 8.51 -20.85
N ASP A 61 5.06 9.79 -21.20
CA ASP A 61 5.42 10.27 -22.55
C ASP A 61 6.94 10.24 -22.81
N LYS A 62 7.74 10.17 -21.73
CA LYS A 62 9.20 10.13 -21.79
C LYS A 62 9.71 8.71 -21.53
N SER A 63 10.79 8.33 -22.21
CA SER A 63 11.54 7.12 -21.89
C SER A 63 12.00 7.14 -20.43
N GLN A 64 11.85 6.01 -19.76
CA GLN A 64 12.10 5.87 -18.34
C GLN A 64 13.22 4.88 -18.09
N THR A 65 14.12 5.23 -17.18
CA THR A 65 15.16 4.33 -16.69
C THR A 65 14.89 4.02 -15.23
N VAL A 66 14.75 2.73 -14.91
CA VAL A 66 14.34 2.27 -13.58
C VAL A 66 15.17 1.08 -13.12
N ILE A 67 15.04 0.70 -11.84
CA ILE A 67 15.70 -0.50 -11.29
C ILE A 67 14.67 -1.60 -11.00
N GLY A 68 14.89 -2.78 -11.58
CA GLY A 68 13.97 -3.91 -11.50
C GLY A 68 12.64 -3.69 -12.24
N LYS A 69 11.68 -4.59 -11.97
CA LYS A 69 10.33 -4.59 -12.57
C LYS A 69 9.22 -4.68 -11.50
N PRO A 70 7.98 -4.31 -11.82
CA PRO A 70 6.85 -4.52 -10.91
C PRO A 70 6.65 -6.01 -10.61
N LEU A 71 6.67 -6.39 -9.34
CA LEU A 71 6.53 -7.77 -8.91
C LEU A 71 5.62 -7.87 -7.68
N PHE A 72 4.84 -8.94 -7.61
CA PHE A 72 4.07 -9.28 -6.42
C PHE A 72 4.89 -10.19 -5.51
N PHE A 73 4.94 -9.87 -4.22
CA PHE A 73 5.73 -10.55 -3.21
C PHE A 73 4.84 -11.15 -2.12
N PRO A 74 4.58 -12.47 -2.21
CA PRO A 74 3.96 -13.24 -1.14
C PRO A 74 4.86 -13.34 0.11
N PHE A 75 4.41 -12.78 1.22
CA PHE A 75 5.13 -12.84 2.48
C PHE A 75 4.29 -13.42 3.61
N THR A 76 4.98 -14.04 4.57
CA THR A 76 4.44 -14.35 5.89
C THR A 76 5.14 -13.46 6.91
N PHE A 77 4.36 -12.66 7.62
CA PHE A 77 4.81 -11.82 8.72
C PHE A 77 4.53 -12.51 10.04
N ASN A 78 5.60 -12.85 10.76
CA ASN A 78 5.54 -13.39 12.09
C ASN A 78 5.97 -12.34 13.09
N HIS A 79 5.10 -12.03 14.03
CA HIS A 79 5.40 -11.15 15.14
C HIS A 79 5.46 -11.97 16.42
N LEU A 80 6.57 -11.85 17.12
CA LEU A 80 6.80 -12.45 18.42
C LEU A 80 7.08 -11.32 19.41
N ARG A 81 6.18 -11.16 20.37
CA ARG A 81 6.33 -10.22 21.47
C ARG A 81 6.80 -10.98 22.70
N PHE A 82 7.79 -10.43 23.40
CA PHE A 82 8.32 -10.99 24.64
C PHE A 82 7.83 -10.21 25.86
N THR A 83 7.73 -8.89 25.74
CA THR A 83 7.37 -7.96 26.82
C THR A 83 6.34 -6.95 26.30
N PRO A 84 5.32 -6.52 27.09
CA PRO A 84 5.01 -6.89 28.49
C PRO A 84 4.29 -8.23 28.64
N ALA A 85 3.70 -8.77 27.56
CA ALA A 85 3.09 -10.09 27.54
C ALA A 85 3.61 -10.88 26.34
N LYS A 86 3.88 -12.17 26.54
CA LYS A 86 4.26 -13.06 25.45
C LYS A 86 3.06 -13.29 24.55
N ASP A 87 3.18 -12.89 23.29
CA ASP A 87 2.15 -13.11 22.29
C ASP A 87 2.80 -13.37 20.92
N ARG A 88 2.11 -14.15 20.10
CA ARG A 88 2.55 -14.47 18.75
C ARG A 88 1.37 -14.31 17.80
N PHE A 89 1.59 -13.57 16.73
CA PHE A 89 0.65 -13.50 15.62
C PHE A 89 1.38 -13.66 14.30
N SER A 90 0.72 -14.33 13.36
CA SER A 90 1.25 -14.60 12.02
C SER A 90 0.18 -14.25 11.01
N ASN A 91 0.55 -13.50 9.99
CA ASN A 91 -0.35 -13.09 8.92
C ASN A 91 0.36 -13.22 7.57
N ARG A 92 -0.38 -13.59 6.54
CA ARG A 92 0.11 -13.57 5.16
C ARG A 92 -0.22 -12.22 4.54
N PHE A 93 0.75 -11.63 3.85
CA PHE A 93 0.60 -10.36 3.17
C PHE A 93 1.05 -10.49 1.72
N LEU A 94 0.34 -9.79 0.84
CA LEU A 94 0.81 -9.53 -0.52
C LEU A 94 1.40 -8.11 -0.53
N LEU A 95 2.69 -8.00 -0.86
CA LEU A 95 3.31 -6.72 -1.16
C LEU A 95 3.51 -6.59 -2.66
N LEU A 96 3.45 -5.37 -3.17
CA LEU A 96 3.81 -5.01 -4.53
C LEU A 96 5.14 -4.26 -4.45
N GLY A 97 6.14 -4.76 -5.18
CA GLY A 97 7.34 -4.01 -5.48
C GLY A 97 7.14 -3.19 -6.75
N THR A 98 7.63 -1.96 -6.73
CA THR A 98 7.42 -0.99 -7.80
C THR A 98 8.71 -0.20 -7.98
N PRO A 99 9.33 -0.23 -9.18
CA PRO A 99 10.42 0.68 -9.51
C PRO A 99 9.96 2.13 -9.36
N VAL A 100 10.69 2.92 -8.58
CA VAL A 100 10.35 4.33 -8.37
C VAL A 100 10.58 5.11 -9.65
N GLY A 101 9.60 5.95 -10.02
CA GLY A 101 9.58 6.68 -11.28
C GLY A 101 8.84 5.96 -12.41
N LEU A 102 8.56 4.66 -12.30
CA LEU A 102 7.77 3.94 -13.30
C LEU A 102 6.29 4.32 -13.22
N ARG A 103 5.70 4.68 -14.37
CA ARG A 103 4.24 4.87 -14.51
C ARG A 103 3.75 3.91 -15.58
N CYS A 104 2.95 2.91 -15.21
CA CYS A 104 2.59 1.86 -16.14
C CYS A 104 1.26 1.17 -15.83
N ARG A 105 0.71 0.49 -16.84
CA ARG A 105 -0.32 -0.53 -16.68
C ARG A 105 0.19 -1.89 -17.14
N ILE A 106 -0.25 -2.94 -16.46
CA ILE A 106 -0.06 -4.33 -16.87
C ILE A 106 -1.46 -4.92 -17.02
N GLY A 107 -1.96 -4.88 -18.26
CA GLY A 107 -3.35 -5.23 -18.58
C GLY A 107 -4.36 -4.58 -17.63
N ASN A 108 -5.27 -5.40 -17.10
CA ASN A 108 -6.23 -5.01 -16.06
C ASN A 108 -5.82 -5.52 -14.66
N ILE A 109 -4.67 -6.18 -14.50
CA ILE A 109 -4.25 -6.74 -13.20
C ILE A 109 -3.60 -5.69 -12.31
N LEU A 110 -2.74 -4.85 -12.86
CA LEU A 110 -1.94 -3.91 -12.09
C LEU A 110 -1.85 -2.54 -12.77
N ALA A 111 -2.10 -1.48 -12.00
CA ALA A 111 -1.82 -0.10 -12.38
C ALA A 111 -0.84 0.54 -11.37
N VAL A 112 0.17 1.22 -11.90
CA VAL A 112 1.16 1.96 -11.12
C VAL A 112 1.10 3.43 -11.53
N ASP A 113 0.71 4.26 -10.58
CA ASP A 113 0.64 5.73 -10.70
C ASP A 113 -0.11 6.21 -11.95
N ASP A 114 -1.25 5.56 -12.19
CA ASP A 114 -2.14 5.85 -13.30
C ASP A 114 -3.12 6.96 -12.94
N LYS A 115 -2.85 8.16 -13.46
CA LYS A 115 -3.68 9.36 -13.23
C LYS A 115 -5.09 9.24 -13.83
N SER A 116 -5.35 8.29 -14.73
CA SER A 116 -6.71 8.05 -15.25
C SER A 116 -7.62 7.36 -14.23
N LEU A 117 -7.05 6.75 -13.19
CA LEU A 117 -7.83 6.11 -12.14
C LEU A 117 -8.16 7.13 -11.04
N ASP A 118 -9.42 7.52 -10.94
CA ASP A 118 -9.92 8.30 -9.80
C ASP A 118 -10.13 7.37 -8.59
N LEU A 119 -9.05 6.98 -7.92
CA LEU A 119 -9.09 5.98 -6.83
C LEU A 119 -9.23 6.59 -5.44
N ASP A 120 -8.99 7.88 -5.29
CA ASP A 120 -8.98 8.56 -4.01
C ASP A 120 -10.03 9.67 -4.05
N CYS A 121 -10.91 9.69 -3.05
CA CYS A 121 -11.92 10.72 -2.90
C CYS A 121 -11.28 11.97 -2.28
N PRO A 122 -11.24 13.13 -2.97
CA PRO A 122 -10.87 14.37 -2.33
C PRO A 122 -11.81 14.65 -1.14
N PRO A 123 -11.30 15.22 -0.04
CA PRO A 123 -12.15 15.53 1.11
C PRO A 123 -13.24 16.53 0.69
N GLY A 124 -14.51 16.19 0.95
CA GLY A 124 -15.67 17.00 0.59
C GLY A 124 -16.41 16.55 -0.68
N GLU A 125 -15.82 15.67 -1.49
CA GLU A 125 -16.50 15.08 -2.65
C GLU A 125 -17.19 13.76 -2.30
N GLY A 126 -18.30 13.46 -2.99
CA GLY A 126 -19.04 12.21 -2.82
C GLY A 126 -18.50 11.07 -3.69
N LEU A 127 -19.04 9.87 -3.50
CA LEU A 127 -18.77 8.73 -4.37
C LEU A 127 -19.41 8.97 -5.75
N THR A 128 -18.60 9.04 -6.82
CA THR A 128 -19.10 9.20 -8.20
C THR A 128 -19.14 7.86 -8.94
N TRP A 129 -20.01 7.73 -9.96
CA TRP A 129 -20.05 6.53 -10.80
C TRP A 129 -18.72 6.28 -11.53
N ASN A 130 -18.06 7.34 -12.01
CA ASN A 130 -16.74 7.23 -12.66
C ASN A 130 -15.69 6.65 -11.73
N ARG A 131 -15.73 6.98 -10.44
CA ARG A 131 -14.84 6.42 -9.41
C ARG A 131 -15.07 4.93 -9.20
N ILE A 132 -16.34 4.53 -9.05
CA ILE A 132 -16.71 3.10 -8.95
C ILE A 132 -16.20 2.33 -10.17
N LEU A 133 -16.42 2.86 -11.37
CA LEU A 133 -15.96 2.22 -12.61
C LEU A 133 -14.42 2.19 -12.72
N SER A 134 -13.73 3.23 -12.22
CA SER A 134 -12.27 3.28 -12.18
C SER A 134 -11.70 2.14 -11.33
N HIS A 135 -12.27 1.89 -10.15
CA HIS A 135 -11.89 0.76 -9.30
C HIS A 135 -12.12 -0.61 -9.95
N LEU A 136 -13.11 -0.74 -10.83
CA LEU A 136 -13.41 -1.99 -11.54
C LEU A 136 -12.55 -2.20 -12.79
N SER A 137 -11.86 -1.15 -13.24
CA SER A 137 -11.03 -1.20 -14.45
C SER A 137 -9.65 -1.85 -14.21
N CYS A 138 -9.19 -1.90 -12.96
CA CYS A 138 -7.93 -2.52 -12.59
C CYS A 138 -8.05 -3.25 -11.24
N TRP A 139 -7.49 -4.46 -11.15
CA TRP A 139 -7.64 -5.30 -9.96
C TRP A 139 -6.81 -4.79 -8.78
N PHE A 140 -5.52 -4.57 -9.02
CA PHE A 140 -4.58 -4.02 -8.06
C PHE A 140 -4.05 -2.67 -8.53
N SER A 141 -3.87 -1.72 -7.61
CA SER A 141 -3.22 -0.46 -7.94
C SER A 141 -2.27 0.05 -6.86
N SER A 142 -1.32 0.88 -7.28
CA SER A 142 -0.39 1.58 -6.38
C SER A 142 -0.20 3.01 -6.86
N ASP A 143 -0.60 3.97 -6.03
CA ASP A 143 -0.63 5.38 -6.40
C ASP A 143 0.35 6.18 -5.55
N SER A 144 1.06 7.13 -6.16
CA SER A 144 2.01 7.99 -5.46
C SER A 144 1.36 8.77 -4.30
N LYS A 145 0.06 9.08 -4.42
CA LYS A 145 -0.75 9.89 -3.48
C LYS A 145 -0.63 9.46 -2.01
N ARG A 146 -0.36 8.18 -1.72
CA ARG A 146 -0.32 7.63 -0.36
C ARG A 146 1.03 7.76 0.34
N TYR A 147 2.10 7.82 -0.43
CA TYR A 147 3.44 7.56 0.07
C TYR A 147 4.21 8.85 0.35
N LEU A 148 5.21 8.76 1.23
CA LEU A 148 6.06 9.84 1.75
C LEU A 148 5.28 11.04 2.29
N HIS A 149 4.99 12.08 1.51
CA HIS A 149 4.21 13.25 1.93
C HIS A 149 2.75 13.16 1.48
N ARG A 150 1.84 13.52 2.40
CA ARG A 150 0.40 13.68 2.11
C ARG A 150 0.14 15.07 1.56
N GLY A 151 -0.77 15.20 0.59
CA GLY A 151 -1.17 16.48 -0.01
C GLY A 151 -0.49 16.82 -1.33
N SER A 152 0.68 16.23 -1.64
CA SER A 152 1.34 16.39 -2.95
C SER A 152 0.73 15.43 -3.98
N HIS A 153 -0.54 15.63 -4.33
CA HIS A 153 -1.29 14.69 -5.18
C HIS A 153 -0.86 14.71 -6.66
N GLU A 154 -0.19 15.78 -7.09
CA GLU A 154 0.27 15.96 -8.47
C GLU A 154 1.60 15.26 -8.76
N LEU A 155 2.41 15.06 -7.71
CA LEU A 155 3.76 14.52 -7.79
C LEU A 155 3.76 13.00 -7.95
N ASP A 156 4.66 12.50 -8.79
CA ASP A 156 4.91 11.07 -8.92
C ASP A 156 5.77 10.52 -7.75
N LEU A 157 6.04 9.21 -7.77
CA LEU A 157 6.84 8.57 -6.71
C LEU A 157 8.29 9.07 -6.64
N ARG A 158 8.90 9.45 -7.78
CA ARG A 158 10.29 9.93 -7.84
C ARG A 158 10.39 11.34 -7.31
N GLU A 159 9.51 12.23 -7.75
CA GLU A 159 9.43 13.62 -7.29
C GLU A 159 9.19 13.68 -5.78
N LYS A 160 8.29 12.84 -5.25
CA LYS A 160 8.06 12.74 -3.79
C LYS A 160 9.27 12.24 -3.02
N LEU A 161 10.02 11.31 -3.60
CA LEU A 161 11.24 10.82 -2.99
C LEU A 161 12.29 11.93 -2.94
N ASP A 162 12.45 12.68 -4.02
CA ASP A 162 13.42 13.79 -4.09
C ASP A 162 13.09 14.88 -3.07
N GLU A 163 11.82 15.31 -3.00
CA GLU A 163 11.36 16.27 -1.99
C GLU A 163 11.62 15.78 -0.56
N PHE A 164 11.32 14.50 -0.29
CA PHE A 164 11.58 13.92 1.01
C PHE A 164 13.07 13.92 1.35
N LEU A 165 13.94 13.51 0.43
CA LEU A 165 15.39 13.49 0.64
C LEU A 165 15.96 14.89 0.88
N ILE A 166 15.53 15.88 0.09
CA ILE A 166 15.88 17.29 0.29
C ILE A 166 15.43 17.78 1.67
N SER A 167 14.22 17.41 2.11
CA SER A 167 13.73 17.76 3.46
C SER A 167 14.54 17.14 4.59
N GLN A 168 15.27 16.05 4.31
CA GLN A 168 16.20 15.40 5.23
C GLN A 168 17.66 15.88 5.05
N ASN A 169 17.87 16.99 4.33
CA ASN A 169 19.18 17.53 3.98
C ASN A 169 20.08 16.49 3.27
N GLN A 170 19.49 15.68 2.40
CA GLN A 170 20.22 14.73 1.55
C GLN A 170 20.14 15.15 0.09
N ASP A 171 21.16 14.78 -0.68
CA ASP A 171 21.18 14.97 -2.13
C ASP A 171 20.47 13.79 -2.83
N PRO A 172 19.37 14.02 -3.58
CA PRO A 172 18.69 12.97 -4.33
C PRO A 172 19.57 12.27 -5.37
N THR A 173 20.60 12.95 -5.90
CA THR A 173 21.49 12.38 -6.92
C THR A 173 22.36 11.23 -6.38
N HIS A 174 22.51 11.14 -5.06
CA HIS A 174 23.19 10.01 -4.40
C HIS A 174 22.40 8.71 -4.53
N TRP A 175 21.07 8.78 -4.68
CA TRP A 175 20.19 7.62 -4.91
C TRP A 175 19.34 7.78 -6.17
N PRO A 176 19.97 7.67 -7.37
CA PRO A 176 19.27 7.84 -8.64
C PRO A 176 18.19 6.77 -8.84
N TYR A 177 18.38 5.59 -8.25
CA TYR A 177 17.46 4.47 -8.35
C TYR A 177 16.81 4.15 -7.01
N ALA A 178 15.53 3.79 -7.04
CA ALA A 178 14.84 3.31 -5.87
C ALA A 178 13.79 2.26 -6.24
N TYR A 179 13.51 1.38 -5.29
CA TYR A 179 12.48 0.36 -5.40
C TYR A 179 11.56 0.43 -4.19
N HIS A 180 10.27 0.56 -4.43
CA HIS A 180 9.25 0.73 -3.39
C HIS A 180 8.51 -0.59 -3.17
N LEU A 181 8.33 -1.00 -1.91
CA LEU A 181 7.62 -2.21 -1.53
C LEU A 181 6.48 -1.87 -0.56
N GLY A 182 5.23 -2.03 -1.01
CA GLY A 182 4.04 -1.65 -0.24
C GLY A 182 2.82 -2.51 -0.53
N VAL A 183 1.74 -2.34 0.25
CA VAL A 183 0.49 -3.09 0.03
C VAL A 183 -0.29 -2.48 -1.14
N PRO A 184 -0.58 -3.23 -2.22
CA PRO A 184 -1.39 -2.73 -3.33
C PRO A 184 -2.84 -2.51 -2.88
N LYS A 185 -3.51 -1.50 -3.46
CA LYS A 185 -4.95 -1.31 -3.32
C LYS A 185 -5.69 -2.42 -4.06
N PHE A 186 -6.76 -2.93 -3.46
CA PHE A 186 -7.77 -3.72 -4.13
C PHE A 186 -9.11 -2.98 -4.02
N LEU A 187 -9.76 -2.69 -5.16
CA LEU A 187 -10.98 -1.87 -5.22
C LEU A 187 -10.88 -0.55 -4.42
N GLY A 188 -9.72 0.13 -4.51
CA GLY A 188 -9.47 1.39 -3.81
C GLY A 188 -9.07 1.25 -2.35
N TRP A 189 -9.23 0.07 -1.77
CA TRP A 189 -8.91 -0.16 -0.37
C TRP A 189 -7.55 -0.83 -0.20
N ALA A 190 -6.74 -0.28 0.69
CA ALA A 190 -5.59 -0.97 1.25
C ALA A 190 -5.22 -0.39 2.61
N ARG A 191 -4.72 -1.24 3.50
CA ARG A 191 -4.18 -0.83 4.80
C ARG A 191 -2.76 -1.34 4.96
N GLY A 192 -1.78 -0.48 4.68
CA GLY A 192 -0.35 -0.75 4.92
C GLY A 192 0.12 -0.13 6.23
N ILE A 193 0.55 -0.96 7.19
CA ILE A 193 1.16 -0.47 8.45
C ILE A 193 2.59 -0.02 8.19
N VAL A 194 3.34 -0.78 7.38
CA VAL A 194 4.73 -0.51 7.05
C VAL A 194 4.91 -0.55 5.54
N THR A 195 5.70 0.37 5.01
CA THR A 195 6.13 0.42 3.61
C THR A 195 7.65 0.63 3.57
N TRP A 196 8.33 0.03 2.60
CA TRP A 196 9.78 0.08 2.48
C TRP A 196 10.19 0.72 1.15
N TRP A 197 11.19 1.60 1.21
CA TRP A 197 11.84 2.18 0.04
C TRP A 197 13.30 1.80 0.06
N TYR A 198 13.72 1.00 -0.91
CA TYR A 198 15.08 0.57 -1.11
C TYR A 198 15.77 1.61 -2.00
N LEU A 199 16.81 2.26 -1.47
CA LEU A 199 17.53 3.31 -2.18
C LEU A 199 18.87 2.77 -2.66
N TYR A 200 19.11 2.87 -3.96
CA TYR A 200 20.28 2.35 -4.61
C TYR A 200 21.14 3.50 -5.13
N ASP A 201 22.45 3.37 -4.96
CA ASP A 201 23.41 4.33 -5.46
C ASP A 201 23.58 4.24 -6.99
N SER A 202 24.47 5.05 -7.55
CA SER A 202 24.80 5.02 -8.99
C SER A 202 25.41 3.69 -9.45
N SER A 203 26.00 2.92 -8.54
CA SER A 203 26.53 1.58 -8.82
C SER A 203 25.44 0.49 -8.82
N ARG A 204 24.20 0.88 -8.50
CA ARG A 204 23.02 0.01 -8.31
C ARG A 204 23.15 -0.89 -7.09
N GLU A 205 23.97 -0.49 -6.13
CA GLU A 205 24.09 -1.13 -4.83
C GLU A 205 23.09 -0.52 -3.85
N LEU A 206 22.47 -1.37 -3.04
CA LEU A 206 21.56 -0.97 -1.98
C LEU A 206 22.30 -0.29 -0.82
N ASP A 207 22.14 1.03 -0.70
CA ASP A 207 22.91 1.88 0.23
C ASP A 207 22.06 2.40 1.42
N ALA A 208 20.78 2.69 1.19
CA ALA A 208 19.89 3.22 2.22
C ALA A 208 18.48 2.67 2.12
N MET A 209 17.70 2.87 3.18
CA MET A 209 16.28 2.52 3.19
C MET A 209 15.45 3.61 3.87
N ILE A 210 14.24 3.82 3.36
CA ILE A 210 13.20 4.58 4.07
C ILE A 210 12.12 3.59 4.52
N ILE A 211 11.76 3.64 5.80
CA ILE A 211 10.58 2.94 6.31
C ILE A 211 9.49 3.98 6.58
N GLU A 212 8.32 3.79 5.97
CA GLU A 212 7.11 4.50 6.35
C GLU A 212 6.32 3.65 7.34
N ILE A 213 5.98 4.23 8.49
CA ILE A 213 5.19 3.58 9.54
C ILE A 213 3.89 4.38 9.70
N ASN A 214 2.78 3.74 9.37
CA ASN A 214 1.43 4.24 9.63
C ASN A 214 0.92 3.67 10.95
N ASN A 215 0.33 4.52 11.78
CA ASN A 215 -0.27 4.08 13.04
C ASN A 215 -1.79 3.87 12.93
N SER A 216 -2.38 3.34 14.00
CA SER A 216 -3.82 3.12 14.09
C SER A 216 -4.67 4.40 14.10
N TYR A 217 -4.07 5.57 14.27
CA TYR A 217 -4.73 6.88 14.26
C TYR A 217 -4.59 7.60 12.92
N ASP A 218 -4.16 6.89 11.87
CA ASP A 218 -3.89 7.44 10.55
C ASP A 218 -2.79 8.51 10.55
N GLU A 219 -1.86 8.50 11.51
CA GLU A 219 -0.64 9.31 11.47
C GLU A 219 0.49 8.50 10.86
N LYS A 220 1.45 9.20 10.25
CA LYS A 220 2.54 8.58 9.52
C LYS A 220 3.90 9.12 9.95
N ARG A 221 4.91 8.25 9.98
CA ARG A 221 6.31 8.64 10.15
C ARG A 221 7.18 7.95 9.12
N ASN A 222 8.00 8.75 8.45
CA ASN A 222 9.03 8.26 7.53
C ASN A 222 10.38 8.31 8.25
N VAL A 223 11.18 7.26 8.11
CA VAL A 223 12.50 7.17 8.73
C VAL A 223 13.51 6.72 7.68
N LEU A 224 14.44 7.59 7.34
CA LEU A 224 15.60 7.30 6.50
C LEU A 224 16.75 6.79 7.37
N PHE A 225 17.42 5.72 6.93
CA PHE A 225 18.66 5.24 7.55
C PHE A 225 19.56 4.54 6.54
N LYS A 226 20.88 4.62 6.80
CA LYS A 226 21.92 3.96 6.01
C LYS A 226 22.03 2.48 6.35
N LEU A 227 22.50 1.71 5.38
CA LEU A 227 22.65 0.27 5.48
C LEU A 227 24.12 -0.13 5.55
N ASN A 228 24.38 -1.13 6.38
CA ASN A 228 25.69 -1.76 6.48
C ASN A 228 25.63 -3.16 5.87
N ARG A 229 26.68 -3.53 5.14
CA ARG A 229 26.89 -4.89 4.63
C ARG A 229 27.21 -5.82 5.81
N VAL A 230 26.62 -7.01 5.84
CA VAL A 230 26.81 -7.98 6.94
C VAL A 230 27.14 -9.38 6.43
N SER A 231 27.19 -9.58 5.11
CA SER A 231 27.47 -10.88 4.52
C SER A 231 28.29 -10.69 3.26
N ASP A 232 28.89 -11.77 2.78
CA ASP A 232 29.67 -11.73 1.55
C ASP A 232 28.78 -11.42 0.35
N ALA A 233 29.44 -10.90 -0.69
CA ALA A 233 28.81 -10.64 -1.96
C ALA A 233 28.29 -11.95 -2.56
N PRO A 234 27.02 -12.01 -3.00
CA PRO A 234 26.52 -13.18 -3.69
C PRO A 234 27.31 -13.40 -4.99
N THR A 235 27.69 -14.64 -5.31
CA THR A 235 28.28 -14.97 -6.61
C THR A 235 27.17 -15.04 -7.65
N HIS A 236 27.12 -14.10 -8.58
CA HIS A 236 26.09 -14.10 -9.63
C HIS A 236 26.63 -13.50 -10.94
N PRO A 237 26.11 -13.96 -12.09
CA PRO A 237 26.51 -13.42 -13.38
C PRO A 237 26.05 -11.97 -13.53
N LEU A 238 26.83 -11.16 -14.24
CA LEU A 238 26.45 -9.81 -14.63
C LEU A 238 25.17 -9.87 -15.46
N GLN A 239 24.07 -9.35 -14.89
CA GLN A 239 22.82 -9.20 -15.61
C GLN A 239 22.86 -7.92 -16.45
N LEU A 240 22.43 -8.02 -17.70
CA LEU A 240 22.33 -6.89 -18.61
C LEU A 240 21.00 -6.14 -18.38
N PRO A 241 20.95 -4.83 -18.68
CA PRO A 241 19.69 -4.08 -18.69
C PRO A 241 18.71 -4.69 -19.68
N THR A 242 17.42 -4.67 -19.35
CA THR A 242 16.34 -5.20 -20.18
C THR A 242 15.26 -4.17 -20.39
N TYR A 243 14.54 -4.26 -21.50
CA TYR A 243 13.35 -3.44 -21.72
C TYR A 243 12.11 -4.17 -21.19
N LEU A 244 11.27 -3.44 -20.47
CA LEU A 244 10.07 -4.02 -19.83
C LEU A 244 8.83 -3.98 -20.72
N ASP A 245 8.83 -3.08 -21.71
CA ASP A 245 7.71 -2.85 -22.61
C ASP A 245 8.08 -3.17 -24.07
N PRO A 246 7.10 -3.56 -24.91
CA PRO A 246 7.35 -3.85 -26.32
C PRO A 246 7.86 -2.65 -27.14
N LEU A 247 7.59 -1.42 -26.67
CA LEU A 247 7.98 -0.18 -27.34
C LEU A 247 9.38 0.30 -26.91
N HIS A 248 10.07 -0.44 -26.05
CA HIS A 248 11.41 -0.12 -25.54
C HIS A 248 11.49 1.28 -24.89
N GLN A 249 10.39 1.75 -24.28
CA GLN A 249 10.36 3.03 -23.56
C GLN A 249 10.86 2.91 -22.13
N VAL A 250 10.79 1.72 -21.51
CA VAL A 250 11.14 1.49 -20.12
C VAL A 250 12.33 0.54 -20.05
N GLN A 251 13.49 1.10 -19.73
CA GLN A 251 14.72 0.33 -19.50
C GLN A 251 14.89 0.02 -18.00
N SER A 252 14.93 -1.26 -17.66
CA SER A 252 15.15 -1.76 -16.31
C SER A 252 16.59 -2.22 -16.13
N PHE A 253 17.23 -1.71 -15.10
CA PHE A 253 18.54 -2.15 -14.65
C PHE A 253 18.42 -3.18 -13.51
N PRO A 254 19.25 -4.23 -13.50
CA PRO A 254 19.36 -5.12 -12.35
C PRO A 254 20.10 -4.44 -11.21
N SER A 255 19.82 -4.85 -9.96
CA SER A 255 20.63 -4.45 -8.81
C SER A 255 22.00 -5.13 -8.82
N ASN A 256 22.97 -4.52 -8.14
CA ASN A 256 24.34 -5.02 -8.01
C ASN A 256 24.70 -5.20 -6.53
N PRO A 257 24.12 -6.20 -5.85
CA PRO A 257 24.31 -6.37 -4.41
C PRO A 257 25.75 -6.82 -4.09
N GLN A 258 26.42 -6.06 -3.21
CA GLN A 258 27.74 -6.42 -2.67
C GLN A 258 27.65 -7.22 -1.36
N SER A 259 26.43 -7.51 -0.89
CA SER A 259 26.17 -8.30 0.30
C SER A 259 24.85 -9.05 0.14
N THR A 260 24.81 -10.29 0.64
CA THR A 260 23.56 -11.07 0.68
C THR A 260 22.53 -10.46 1.63
N PHE A 261 23.01 -9.86 2.73
CA PHE A 261 22.15 -9.22 3.74
C PHE A 261 22.68 -7.86 4.16
N TYR A 262 21.76 -6.93 4.34
CA TYR A 262 22.03 -5.58 4.80
C TYR A 262 21.45 -5.40 6.19
N LYS A 263 22.09 -4.57 7.02
CA LYS A 263 21.63 -4.23 8.37
C LYS A 263 21.51 -2.73 8.52
N GLY A 264 20.35 -2.29 8.98
CA GLY A 264 20.09 -0.91 9.36
C GLY A 264 19.67 -0.82 10.82
N ILE A 265 19.89 0.35 11.41
CA ILE A 265 19.46 0.67 12.77
C ILE A 265 18.76 2.01 12.70
N PHE A 266 17.58 2.09 13.32
CA PHE A 266 16.84 3.35 13.41
C PHE A 266 16.09 3.44 14.75
N THR A 267 15.78 4.65 15.17
CA THR A 267 14.97 4.89 16.37
C THR A 267 13.52 5.06 15.98
N LYS A 268 12.64 4.20 16.50
CA LYS A 268 11.21 4.28 16.27
C LYS A 268 10.57 5.33 17.18
N ARG A 269 10.14 6.44 16.58
CA ARG A 269 9.52 7.58 17.30
C ARG A 269 8.01 7.69 17.12
N ILE A 270 7.36 6.64 16.59
CA ILE A 270 5.91 6.56 16.41
C ILE A 270 5.41 5.22 16.96
N PHE A 271 4.24 5.20 17.60
CA PHE A 271 3.58 3.94 17.92
C PHE A 271 3.01 3.34 16.63
N ALA A 272 3.30 2.07 16.33
CA ALA A 272 2.55 1.37 15.29
C ALA A 272 1.19 0.87 15.84
N SER A 273 1.11 0.63 17.15
CA SER A 273 -0.06 0.12 17.87
C SER A 273 -0.15 0.74 19.27
N SER A 274 -1.36 0.88 19.81
CA SER A 274 -1.63 1.39 21.17
C SER A 274 -1.07 0.53 22.31
N PHE A 275 -0.44 -0.61 22.00
CA PHE A 275 0.19 -1.54 22.95
C PHE A 275 1.72 -1.55 22.89
N GLU A 276 2.33 -0.70 22.06
CA GLU A 276 3.79 -0.61 21.93
C GLU A 276 4.32 0.58 22.74
N GLN A 277 5.64 0.68 22.93
CA GLN A 277 6.30 1.88 23.50
C GLN A 277 7.04 2.65 22.39
N MET A 278 7.37 3.92 22.64
CA MET A 278 8.10 4.80 21.71
C MET A 278 9.57 4.96 22.10
N ASP A 279 10.35 5.60 21.20
CA ASP A 279 11.76 5.94 21.38
C ASP A 279 12.68 4.73 21.53
N ILE A 280 12.25 3.63 20.92
CA ILE A 280 12.94 2.36 21.00
C ILE A 280 13.87 2.19 19.80
N GLN A 281 15.07 1.67 20.05
CA GLN A 281 15.97 1.31 18.97
C GLN A 281 15.47 0.04 18.26
N VAL A 282 15.43 0.12 16.93
CA VAL A 282 15.03 -0.98 16.06
C VAL A 282 16.21 -1.34 15.17
N THR A 283 16.62 -2.60 15.24
CA THR A 283 17.60 -3.16 14.31
C THR A 283 16.85 -3.97 13.26
N THR A 284 17.15 -3.75 11.99
CA THR A 284 16.58 -4.54 10.89
C THR A 284 17.70 -5.16 10.07
N ARG A 285 17.55 -6.44 9.73
CA ARG A 285 18.39 -7.17 8.79
C ARG A 285 17.51 -7.66 7.65
N PHE A 286 17.88 -7.41 6.42
CA PHE A 286 17.07 -7.81 5.27
C PHE A 286 17.90 -8.09 4.02
N MET A 287 17.27 -8.73 3.04
CA MET A 287 17.85 -8.98 1.71
C MET A 287 17.40 -7.92 0.70
N ASP A 288 18.18 -7.74 -0.36
CA ASP A 288 17.78 -6.95 -1.53
C ASP A 288 16.62 -7.67 -2.25
N PRO A 289 15.43 -7.03 -2.39
CA PRO A 289 14.29 -7.65 -3.09
C PRO A 289 14.56 -7.89 -4.58
N LEU A 290 15.46 -7.13 -5.18
CA LEU A 290 15.76 -7.21 -6.61
C LEU A 290 16.74 -8.32 -6.98
N HIS A 291 17.25 -9.07 -6.00
CA HIS A 291 18.16 -10.19 -6.23
C HIS A 291 17.39 -11.53 -6.31
N PRO A 292 17.16 -12.10 -7.52
CA PRO A 292 16.27 -13.26 -7.70
C PRO A 292 16.74 -14.51 -6.94
N GLU A 293 18.04 -14.72 -6.84
CA GLU A 293 18.61 -15.93 -6.21
C GLU A 293 18.45 -15.97 -4.69
N SER A 294 18.22 -14.80 -4.08
CA SER A 294 17.92 -14.70 -2.65
C SER A 294 16.52 -15.22 -2.31
N TRP A 295 15.65 -15.39 -3.31
CA TRP A 295 14.28 -15.85 -3.10
C TRP A 295 14.19 -17.38 -3.04
N ARG A 296 14.05 -17.90 -1.81
CA ARG A 296 13.76 -19.31 -1.57
C ARG A 296 12.52 -19.45 -0.69
N LEU A 297 11.81 -20.55 -0.85
CA LEU A 297 10.63 -20.85 -0.04
C LEU A 297 11.02 -20.83 1.45
N ASN A 298 10.25 -20.09 2.26
CA ASN A 298 10.49 -19.87 3.70
C ASN A 298 11.82 -19.19 4.06
N ALA A 299 12.54 -18.62 3.09
CA ALA A 299 13.74 -17.85 3.40
C ALA A 299 13.41 -16.62 4.25
N PRO A 300 14.27 -16.26 5.22
CA PRO A 300 14.11 -15.02 5.97
C PRO A 300 14.43 -13.84 5.05
N PHE A 301 13.40 -13.06 4.73
CA PHE A 301 13.56 -11.84 3.93
C PHE A 301 13.99 -10.67 4.81
N SER A 302 13.30 -10.44 5.93
CA SER A 302 13.62 -9.38 6.88
C SER A 302 13.41 -9.85 8.31
N ASN A 303 14.33 -9.49 9.20
CA ASN A 303 14.23 -9.66 10.64
C ASN A 303 14.40 -8.30 11.28
N MET A 304 13.38 -7.86 12.02
CA MET A 304 13.37 -6.62 12.76
C MET A 304 13.26 -6.93 14.24
N THR A 305 14.18 -6.40 15.03
CA THR A 305 14.25 -6.59 16.47
C THR A 305 14.15 -5.22 17.15
N THR A 306 13.20 -5.09 18.06
CA THR A 306 12.97 -3.92 18.89
C THR A 306 13.60 -4.16 20.26
N LEU A 307 14.56 -3.31 20.63
CA LEU A 307 15.38 -3.44 21.85
C LEU A 307 14.94 -2.41 22.90
N GLY A 308 14.56 -2.85 24.09
CA GLY A 308 14.22 -1.95 25.19
C GLY A 308 15.42 -1.18 25.76
N ASP A 309 15.15 -0.33 26.75
CA ASP A 309 16.12 0.63 27.29
C ASP A 309 17.32 -0.06 27.96
N ALA A 310 17.14 -1.27 28.49
CA ALA A 310 18.22 -2.08 29.07
C ALA A 310 18.85 -3.04 28.05
N GLY A 311 18.53 -2.89 26.76
CA GLY A 311 19.01 -3.76 25.67
C GLY A 311 18.23 -5.07 25.53
N GLU A 312 17.15 -5.28 26.31
CA GLU A 312 16.35 -6.48 26.26
C GLU A 312 15.49 -6.56 24.98
N VAL A 313 15.36 -7.74 24.38
CA VAL A 313 14.53 -7.91 23.19
C VAL A 313 13.05 -7.88 23.58
N ARG A 314 12.33 -6.82 23.18
CA ARG A 314 10.89 -6.68 23.48
C ARG A 314 10.01 -7.31 22.41
N MET A 315 10.41 -7.21 21.16
CA MET A 315 9.64 -7.71 20.02
C MET A 315 10.56 -8.06 18.86
N THR A 316 10.27 -9.19 18.23
CA THR A 316 10.90 -9.61 16.98
C THR A 316 9.83 -9.78 15.91
N THR A 317 10.02 -9.12 14.79
CA THR A 317 9.18 -9.26 13.60
C THR A 317 10.01 -9.90 12.50
N ARG A 318 9.53 -11.00 11.94
CA ARG A 318 10.17 -11.72 10.85
C ARG A 318 9.25 -11.75 9.63
N MET A 319 9.74 -11.25 8.51
CA MET A 319 9.16 -11.42 7.20
C MET A 319 9.88 -12.57 6.49
N THR A 320 9.14 -13.62 6.12
CA THR A 320 9.64 -14.76 5.36
C THR A 320 8.99 -14.83 3.99
N CYS A 321 9.76 -15.19 2.97
CA CYS A 321 9.26 -15.41 1.61
C CYS A 321 8.29 -16.60 1.62
N ALA A 322 7.00 -16.35 1.37
CA ALA A 322 6.01 -17.42 1.34
C ALA A 322 6.05 -18.18 0.02
N GLU A 323 6.34 -17.48 -1.07
CA GLU A 323 6.43 -18.01 -2.44
C GLU A 323 7.52 -17.20 -3.19
N LYS A 324 7.87 -17.59 -4.42
CA LYS A 324 8.74 -16.77 -5.28
C LYS A 324 8.01 -15.47 -5.67
N PRO A 325 8.73 -14.38 -5.97
CA PRO A 325 8.13 -13.19 -6.56
C PRO A 325 7.36 -13.56 -7.82
N ILE A 326 6.17 -13.00 -7.96
CA ILE A 326 5.24 -13.28 -9.05
C ILE A 326 5.31 -12.11 -10.03
N ASP A 327 5.67 -12.41 -11.28
CA ASP A 327 5.63 -11.44 -12.36
C ASP A 327 4.23 -11.43 -13.01
N PRO A 328 3.49 -10.31 -12.92
CA PRO A 328 2.16 -10.21 -13.53
C PRO A 328 2.15 -10.34 -15.07
N THR A 329 3.28 -10.11 -15.75
CA THR A 329 3.41 -10.21 -17.20
C THR A 329 3.62 -11.66 -17.68
N GLU A 330 4.18 -12.52 -16.83
CA GLU A 330 4.58 -13.89 -17.18
C GLU A 330 3.55 -14.95 -16.73
N LEU A 331 2.56 -14.58 -15.89
CA LEU A 331 1.54 -15.51 -15.39
C LEU A 331 0.68 -16.09 -16.52
N THR A 332 0.46 -17.40 -16.49
CA THR A 332 -0.63 -18.02 -17.26
C THR A 332 -2.00 -17.64 -16.69
N THR A 333 -3.07 -17.77 -17.48
CA THR A 333 -4.43 -17.42 -17.03
C THR A 333 -4.89 -18.26 -15.83
N TRP A 334 -4.48 -19.53 -15.75
CA TRP A 334 -4.81 -20.40 -14.62
C TRP A 334 -4.03 -20.04 -13.35
N GLU A 335 -2.74 -19.76 -13.47
CA GLU A 335 -1.93 -19.27 -12.34
C GLU A 335 -2.44 -17.92 -11.84
N LEU A 336 -2.85 -17.05 -12.77
CA LEU A 336 -3.48 -15.78 -12.44
C LEU A 336 -4.78 -15.98 -11.67
N LEU A 337 -5.70 -16.83 -12.17
CA LEU A 337 -6.94 -17.13 -11.44
C LEU A 337 -6.66 -17.64 -10.02
N GLY A 338 -5.71 -18.58 -9.88
CA GLY A 338 -5.28 -19.08 -8.58
C GLY A 338 -4.67 -18.00 -7.68
N PHE A 339 -3.86 -17.11 -8.25
CA PHE A 339 -3.28 -15.96 -7.57
C PHE A 339 -4.36 -14.99 -7.05
N LEU A 340 -5.32 -14.61 -7.90
CA LEU A 340 -6.41 -13.70 -7.53
C LEU A 340 -7.26 -14.32 -6.41
N CYS A 341 -7.65 -15.58 -6.53
CA CYS A 341 -8.40 -16.29 -5.48
C CYS A 341 -7.62 -16.34 -4.16
N ARG A 342 -6.31 -16.56 -4.22
CA ARG A 342 -5.46 -16.67 -3.03
C ARG A 342 -5.19 -15.33 -2.35
N TRP A 343 -5.05 -14.23 -3.10
CA TRP A 343 -4.50 -12.98 -2.55
C TRP A 343 -5.47 -11.80 -2.51
N THR A 344 -6.62 -11.89 -3.17
CA THR A 344 -7.65 -10.84 -3.10
C THR A 344 -8.33 -10.81 -1.72
N LEU A 345 -8.77 -11.96 -1.23
CA LEU A 345 -9.53 -12.03 0.03
C LEU A 345 -8.67 -11.82 1.29
N PRO A 346 -7.45 -12.38 1.42
CA PRO A 346 -6.64 -12.17 2.62
C PRO A 346 -6.33 -10.70 2.87
N GLY A 347 -6.11 -9.88 1.84
CA GLY A 347 -5.90 -8.44 2.02
C GLY A 347 -7.06 -7.78 2.78
N VAL A 348 -8.30 -8.05 2.36
CA VAL A 348 -9.52 -7.53 2.98
C VAL A 348 -9.72 -8.07 4.40
N PHE A 349 -9.56 -9.39 4.59
CA PHE A 349 -9.77 -10.03 5.89
C PHE A 349 -8.65 -9.78 6.90
N THR A 350 -7.44 -9.43 6.47
CA THR A 350 -6.31 -9.18 7.39
C THR A 350 -6.62 -8.06 8.37
N THR A 351 -7.31 -7.00 7.95
CA THR A 351 -7.71 -5.92 8.88
C THR A 351 -8.69 -6.43 9.93
N LEU A 352 -9.66 -7.27 9.55
CA LEU A 352 -10.59 -7.88 10.49
C LEU A 352 -9.85 -8.80 11.49
N SER A 353 -8.87 -9.58 11.02
CA SER A 353 -8.02 -10.41 11.89
C SER A 353 -7.19 -9.58 12.86
N ILE A 354 -6.62 -8.45 12.42
CA ILE A 354 -5.87 -7.52 13.27
C ILE A 354 -6.78 -6.91 14.33
N VAL A 355 -7.97 -6.43 13.94
CA VAL A 355 -8.95 -5.85 14.88
C VAL A 355 -9.42 -6.89 15.88
N SER A 356 -9.75 -8.10 15.43
CA SER A 356 -10.14 -9.21 16.30
C SER A 356 -9.05 -9.54 17.33
N THR A 357 -7.78 -9.60 16.88
CA THR A 357 -6.63 -9.83 17.78
C THR A 357 -6.47 -8.70 18.81
N ALA A 358 -6.63 -7.45 18.38
CA ALA A 358 -6.57 -6.29 19.27
C ALA A 358 -7.71 -6.28 20.30
N LEU A 359 -8.94 -6.63 19.89
CA LEU A 359 -10.08 -6.78 20.79
C LEU A 359 -9.86 -7.91 21.78
N ARG A 360 -9.37 -9.07 21.33
CA ARG A 360 -9.00 -10.19 22.20
C ARG A 360 -8.04 -9.71 23.29
N ILE A 361 -6.93 -9.08 22.91
CA ILE A 361 -5.94 -8.53 23.86
C ILE A 361 -6.56 -7.56 24.86
N ARG A 362 -7.44 -6.66 24.39
CA ARG A 362 -8.12 -5.68 25.23
C ARG A 362 -9.03 -6.35 26.26
N PHE A 363 -9.85 -7.30 25.83
CA PHE A 363 -10.84 -7.95 26.69
C PHE A 363 -10.24 -9.01 27.60
N THR A 364 -9.13 -9.65 27.21
CA THR A 364 -8.40 -10.56 28.09
C THR A 364 -7.56 -9.83 29.15
N GLY A 365 -7.47 -8.49 29.09
CA GLY A 365 -6.70 -7.69 30.05
C GLY A 365 -5.18 -7.93 30.00
N LEU A 366 -4.69 -8.65 28.98
CA LEU A 366 -3.28 -9.05 28.89
C LEU A 366 -2.34 -7.85 28.74
N MET A 367 -2.84 -6.74 28.19
CA MET A 367 -2.06 -5.53 27.99
C MET A 367 -2.91 -4.28 28.20
N ARG A 368 -2.32 -3.28 28.86
CA ARG A 368 -2.91 -1.96 28.99
C ARG A 368 -2.85 -1.24 27.64
N MET A 369 -4.01 -0.80 27.16
CA MET A 369 -4.07 0.11 26.03
C MET A 369 -3.54 1.48 26.47
N MET A 370 -2.48 1.97 25.83
CA MET A 370 -1.91 3.27 26.10
C MET A 370 -2.82 4.38 25.58
N SER A 371 -2.83 5.53 26.25
CA SER A 371 -3.49 6.73 25.73
C SER A 371 -2.83 7.17 24.43
N LYS A 372 -3.62 7.78 23.54
CA LYS A 372 -3.08 8.37 22.31
C LYS A 372 -2.08 9.47 22.70
N PRO A 373 -0.81 9.42 22.23
CA PRO A 373 0.14 10.50 22.46
C PRO A 373 -0.20 11.73 21.60
N PRO A 374 0.39 12.90 21.92
CA PRO A 374 0.41 14.01 20.98
C PRO A 374 1.21 13.65 19.72
N VAL A 375 0.83 14.25 18.58
CA VAL A 375 1.59 14.13 17.32
C VAL A 375 2.94 14.81 17.51
N ARG A 376 4.03 14.06 17.35
CA ARG A 376 5.39 14.58 17.53
C ARG A 376 5.91 15.26 16.27
N THR A 377 6.86 16.19 16.46
CA THR A 377 7.53 16.92 15.38
C THR A 377 8.16 15.98 14.35
N GLY A 378 7.87 16.23 13.07
CA GLY A 378 8.31 15.41 11.94
C GLY A 378 7.43 14.19 11.63
N SER A 379 6.36 13.96 12.40
CA SER A 379 5.30 13.03 12.01
C SER A 379 4.28 13.77 11.14
N ILE A 380 3.71 13.05 10.17
CA ILE A 380 2.65 13.54 9.30
C ILE A 380 1.31 13.25 9.97
N GLY A 381 0.48 14.28 10.11
CA GLY A 381 -0.84 14.20 10.72
C GLY A 381 -1.82 13.34 9.92
N ARG A 382 -2.93 13.00 10.59
CA ARG A 382 -4.06 12.29 9.97
C ARG A 382 -4.71 13.09 8.83
N HIS A 383 -5.46 12.41 7.97
CA HIS A 383 -6.30 13.11 7.00
C HIS A 383 -7.31 14.01 7.73
N VAL A 384 -7.52 15.19 7.17
CA VAL A 384 -8.52 16.16 7.63
C VAL A 384 -9.91 15.55 7.40
N THR A 385 -10.80 15.62 8.39
CA THR A 385 -12.18 15.14 8.19
C THR A 385 -12.97 16.12 7.34
N GLY A 386 -14.03 15.65 6.68
CA GLY A 386 -14.90 16.55 5.88
C GLY A 386 -15.49 17.70 6.70
N SER A 387 -15.79 17.48 7.99
CA SER A 387 -16.25 18.52 8.91
C SER A 387 -15.16 19.56 9.21
N GLU A 388 -13.93 19.12 9.46
CA GLU A 388 -12.80 20.02 9.69
C GLU A 388 -12.48 20.85 8.44
N LEU A 389 -12.55 20.23 7.27
CA LEU A 389 -12.37 20.93 6.01
C LEU A 389 -13.46 21.99 5.83
N PHE A 390 -14.73 21.63 6.07
CA PHE A 390 -15.85 22.58 6.02
C PHE A 390 -15.62 23.79 6.92
N TYR A 391 -15.21 23.57 8.18
CA TYR A 391 -14.88 24.67 9.10
C TYR A 391 -13.70 25.52 8.60
N LEU A 392 -12.63 24.91 8.09
CA LEU A 392 -11.49 25.65 7.54
C LEU A 392 -11.88 26.49 6.33
N THR A 393 -12.64 25.93 5.39
CA THR A 393 -13.16 26.69 4.23
C THR A 393 -14.10 27.82 4.66
N HIS A 394 -14.92 27.60 5.69
CA HIS A 394 -15.81 28.62 6.21
C HIS A 394 -15.02 29.77 6.86
N LEU A 395 -14.03 29.47 7.69
CA LEU A 395 -13.16 30.47 8.33
C LEU A 395 -12.37 31.30 7.32
N ILE A 396 -11.82 30.66 6.29
CA ILE A 396 -11.14 31.35 5.18
C ILE A 396 -12.14 32.28 4.47
N SER A 397 -13.35 31.80 4.15
CA SER A 397 -14.38 32.60 3.48
C SER A 397 -14.85 33.82 4.30
N LEU A 398 -14.78 33.74 5.63
CA LEU A 398 -15.10 34.85 6.53
C LEU A 398 -13.98 35.90 6.57
N HIS A 399 -12.72 35.49 6.40
CA HIS A 399 -11.55 36.39 6.44
C HIS A 399 -11.15 36.94 5.07
N THR A 400 -11.64 36.35 3.97
CA THR A 400 -11.41 36.86 2.61
C THR A 400 -12.51 37.80 2.11
N ARG A 401 -13.54 38.10 2.93
CA ARG A 401 -14.48 39.18 2.60
C ARG A 401 -13.77 40.52 2.84
N PRO A 402 -13.58 41.37 1.81
CA PRO A 402 -13.12 42.72 2.06
C PRO A 402 -14.12 43.43 2.99
N PRO A 403 -13.66 44.34 3.86
CA PRO A 403 -14.58 45.14 4.66
C PRO A 403 -15.57 45.82 3.71
N SER A 404 -16.85 45.64 3.98
CA SER A 404 -17.92 46.35 3.29
C SER A 404 -17.70 47.85 3.51
N ASN A 405 -17.34 48.57 2.45
CA ASN A 405 -17.38 50.03 2.42
C ASN A 405 -18.81 50.54 2.42
#